data_AF-A0A523G8I2-F1
#
_entry.id   AF-A0A523G8I2-F1
#
_cell.length_a   1.000
_cell.length_b   1.000
_cell.length_c   1.000
_cell.angle_alpha   90.00
_cell.angle_beta   90.00
_cell.angle_gamma   90.00
#
_symmetry.space_group_name_H-M   'P 1'
#
loop_
_entity.id
_entity.type
_entity.pdbx_description
1 polymer ?
#
loop_
_entity_poly.entity_id
_entity_poly.type
_entity_poly.pdbx_seq_one_letter_code
_entity_poly.pdbx_strand_id
1 'polypeptide(L)'
;MKILIFLFLIVSLTTIAQILPERERALLKDEIIADRFENLLPELMDNAQIDMWLVISREYNEDPVMRTMLPATWLNARRRTILVFYRNKNGNIFEKLAVARYDVGENITSAWDKEKQPDQWARLVEIIEERNPSTIGINISEHFGIADGLVATDYAELKEALPANLESKLVSAEKLAIGWIETRTQKEMELYHTLVEVTHKIIDEAFSNEVITPGKTTTDEVVWWMRQKVTDMGLETWFHPTVDIQRSEEVLRSHIYSFTKGDKDKVILPGDLLHCDFGITYIGLNTDCQQHAYVLTNGETKVPGFLEEAFAEGNRLQDIFTGYFEAGRTGNEILSKSLKQGRAEGLRPAIYTHPLGNYGHSSGTTFGMWDSQRGVPVNGDYPLHYNTVYAIELNTTVTLEPWKKDVRIMLEEAGFYGKDGFRYVNGRQEAIKPISW
;
A
#
# COMPACT_ATOMS: atom_id res chain seq x y z
N MET A 1 -41.04 50.10 11.54
CA MET A 1 -39.79 49.31 11.58
C MET A 1 -40.14 47.85 11.40
N LYS A 2 -39.89 47.28 10.21
CA LYS A 2 -40.01 45.83 9.94
C LYS A 2 -38.60 45.26 9.96
N ILE A 3 -38.30 44.38 10.93
CA ILE A 3 -37.06 43.63 10.97
C ILE A 3 -37.33 42.32 10.23
N LEU A 4 -36.70 42.16 9.07
CA LEU A 4 -36.67 40.92 8.31
C LEU A 4 -35.52 40.06 8.90
N ILE A 5 -35.86 38.95 9.55
CA ILE A 5 -34.87 37.95 9.98
C ILE A 5 -34.68 37.00 8.79
N PHE A 6 -33.51 37.04 8.18
CA PHE A 6 -33.10 36.10 7.14
C PHE A 6 -32.51 34.86 7.84
N LEU A 7 -33.21 33.74 7.76
CA LEU A 7 -32.74 32.44 8.24
C LEU A 7 -31.80 31.86 7.17
N PHE A 8 -30.50 31.86 7.42
CA PHE A 8 -29.53 31.16 6.57
C PHE A 8 -29.64 29.66 6.85
N LEU A 9 -30.27 28.92 5.92
CA LEU A 9 -30.27 27.47 5.93
C LEU A 9 -28.91 27.00 5.41
N ILE A 10 -28.00 26.63 6.31
CA ILE A 10 -26.76 25.95 5.93
C ILE A 10 -27.13 24.50 5.61
N VAL A 11 -27.39 24.23 4.33
CA VAL A 11 -27.47 22.86 3.82
C VAL A 11 -26.05 22.32 3.86
N SER A 12 -25.75 21.51 4.87
CA SER A 12 -24.53 20.69 4.88
C SER A 12 -24.73 19.61 3.82
N LEU A 13 -24.27 19.86 2.60
CA LEU A 13 -24.09 18.80 1.62
C LEU A 13 -23.00 17.88 2.19
N THR A 14 -23.41 16.75 2.76
CA THR A 14 -22.50 15.61 2.93
C THR A 14 -22.10 15.17 1.53
N THR A 15 -21.03 15.76 1.00
CA THR A 15 -20.38 15.26 -0.20
C THR A 15 -19.85 13.88 0.15
N ILE A 16 -20.56 12.85 -0.28
CA ILE A 16 -19.99 11.52 -0.39
C ILE A 16 -18.68 11.72 -1.18
N ALA A 17 -17.56 11.20 -0.68
CA ALA A 17 -16.34 11.06 -1.47
C ALA A 17 -16.70 10.24 -2.71
N GLN A 18 -17.12 10.94 -3.76
CA GLN A 18 -17.65 10.31 -4.95
C GLN A 18 -16.44 9.87 -5.76
N ILE A 19 -16.39 8.57 -6.05
CA ILE A 19 -15.38 8.05 -6.95
C ILE A 19 -15.49 8.79 -8.28
N LEU A 20 -14.38 9.40 -8.69
CA LEU A 20 -14.32 10.19 -9.93
C LEU A 20 -14.75 9.34 -11.13
N PRO A 21 -15.38 9.93 -12.16
CA PRO A 21 -15.57 9.23 -13.42
C PRO A 21 -14.21 8.94 -14.09
N GLU A 22 -14.17 7.93 -14.96
CA GLU A 22 -12.92 7.35 -15.49
C GLU A 22 -12.01 8.36 -16.19
N ARG A 23 -12.60 9.36 -16.88
CA ARG A 23 -11.82 10.40 -17.56
C ARG A 23 -11.11 11.30 -16.55
N GLU A 24 -11.80 11.72 -15.49
CA GLU A 24 -11.22 12.53 -14.42
C GLU A 24 -10.17 11.74 -13.62
N ARG A 25 -10.38 10.42 -13.42
CA ARG A 25 -9.34 9.55 -12.84
C ARG A 25 -8.08 9.52 -13.69
N ALA A 26 -8.22 9.42 -15.01
CA ALA A 26 -7.09 9.40 -15.93
C ALA A 26 -6.27 10.70 -15.85
N LEU A 27 -6.96 11.86 -15.83
CA LEU A 27 -6.31 13.17 -15.66
C LEU A 27 -5.57 13.26 -14.32
N LEU A 28 -6.20 12.85 -13.22
CA LEU A 28 -5.59 12.90 -11.90
C LEU A 28 -4.38 11.96 -11.80
N LYS A 29 -4.46 10.75 -12.38
CA LYS A 29 -3.32 9.82 -12.45
C LYS A 29 -2.14 10.46 -13.18
N ASP A 30 -2.38 11.06 -14.35
CA ASP A 30 -1.33 11.67 -15.16
C ASP A 30 -0.72 12.89 -14.45
N GLU A 31 -1.52 13.71 -13.75
CA GLU A 31 -1.02 14.80 -12.90
C GLU A 31 -0.14 14.32 -11.74
N ILE A 32 -0.54 13.24 -11.06
CA ILE A 32 0.26 12.65 -9.96
C ILE A 32 1.59 12.12 -10.50
N ILE A 33 1.56 11.40 -11.63
CA ILE A 33 2.78 10.88 -12.26
C ILE A 33 3.71 12.02 -12.70
N ALA A 34 3.16 13.09 -13.28
CA ALA A 34 3.92 14.28 -13.66
C ALA A 34 4.62 14.92 -12.45
N ASP A 35 3.89 15.14 -11.36
CA ASP A 35 4.43 15.68 -10.10
C ASP A 35 5.57 14.82 -9.55
N ARG A 36 5.41 13.50 -9.56
CA ARG A 36 6.46 12.57 -9.12
C ARG A 36 7.69 12.64 -10.01
N PHE A 37 7.53 12.73 -11.32
CA PHE A 37 8.67 12.89 -12.22
C PHE A 37 9.40 14.21 -12.06
N GLU A 38 8.68 15.31 -11.81
CA GLU A 38 9.27 16.64 -11.72
C GLU A 38 9.88 16.93 -10.35
N ASN A 39 9.19 16.55 -9.28
CA ASN A 39 9.50 17.00 -7.92
C ASN A 39 10.11 15.91 -7.04
N LEU A 40 9.97 14.62 -7.38
CA LEU A 40 10.47 13.51 -6.57
C LEU A 40 11.65 12.79 -7.22
N LEU A 41 11.52 12.34 -8.47
CA LEU A 41 12.54 11.49 -9.10
C LEU A 41 13.96 12.09 -9.14
N PRO A 42 14.16 13.39 -9.44
CA PRO A 42 15.50 13.96 -9.45
C PRO A 42 16.20 13.90 -8.07
N GLU A 43 15.44 14.11 -6.99
CA GLU A 43 15.95 13.99 -5.62
C GLU A 43 16.33 12.54 -5.30
N LEU A 44 15.47 11.59 -5.67
CA LEU A 44 15.74 10.17 -5.46
C LEU A 44 16.99 9.69 -6.23
N MET A 45 17.17 10.15 -7.47
CA MET A 45 18.38 9.84 -8.25
C MET A 45 19.64 10.42 -7.61
N ASP A 46 19.58 11.67 -7.13
CA ASP A 46 20.69 12.30 -6.40
C ASP A 46 21.02 11.56 -5.11
N ASN A 47 20.01 11.09 -4.37
CA ASN A 47 20.19 10.31 -3.13
C ASN A 47 20.74 8.91 -3.37
N ALA A 48 20.32 8.26 -4.46
CA ALA A 48 20.80 6.93 -4.85
C ALA A 48 22.15 6.96 -5.58
N GLN A 49 22.67 8.15 -5.93
CA GLN A 49 23.92 8.34 -6.69
C GLN A 49 23.87 7.66 -8.07
N ILE A 50 22.71 7.74 -8.73
CA ILE A 50 22.47 7.17 -10.06
C ILE A 50 22.35 8.32 -11.06
N ASP A 51 23.32 8.42 -11.97
CA ASP A 51 23.34 9.45 -13.02
C ASP A 51 22.36 9.11 -14.14
N MET A 52 22.19 7.82 -14.45
CA MET A 52 21.23 7.35 -15.44
C MET A 52 20.46 6.13 -14.92
N TRP A 53 19.14 6.16 -14.97
CA TRP A 53 18.30 5.03 -14.59
C TRP A 53 17.58 4.46 -15.80
N LEU A 54 17.79 3.17 -16.04
CA LEU A 54 17.15 2.41 -17.10
C LEU A 54 16.05 1.53 -16.49
N VAL A 55 14.80 1.80 -16.87
CA VAL A 55 13.65 0.94 -16.54
C VAL A 55 13.21 0.27 -17.83
N ILE A 56 13.46 -1.03 -17.94
CA ILE A 56 13.30 -1.81 -19.18
C ILE A 56 12.16 -2.78 -19.01
N SER A 57 11.26 -2.85 -19.99
CA SER A 57 10.13 -3.77 -19.96
C SER A 57 9.65 -4.17 -21.33
N ARG A 58 8.81 -5.20 -21.35
CA ARG A 58 8.06 -5.64 -22.52
C ARG A 58 6.56 -5.65 -22.20
N GLU A 59 5.76 -5.44 -23.23
CA GLU A 59 4.29 -5.54 -23.15
C GLU A 59 3.86 -6.86 -22.50
N TYR A 60 3.00 -6.77 -21.48
CA TYR A 60 2.52 -7.85 -20.61
C TYR A 60 3.57 -8.47 -19.67
N ASN A 61 4.79 -7.96 -19.68
CA ASN A 61 5.87 -8.35 -18.77
C ASN A 61 6.58 -7.09 -18.27
N GLU A 62 5.79 -6.16 -17.76
CA GLU A 62 6.28 -4.91 -17.18
C GLU A 62 7.01 -5.17 -15.88
N ASP A 63 8.19 -4.55 -15.78
CA ASP A 63 8.88 -4.25 -14.54
C ASP A 63 7.86 -3.63 -13.56
N PRO A 64 7.78 -4.11 -12.31
CA PRO A 64 6.83 -3.56 -11.33
C PRO A 64 6.97 -2.03 -11.19
N VAL A 65 8.18 -1.50 -11.13
CA VAL A 65 8.42 -0.05 -11.11
C VAL A 65 7.83 0.62 -12.35
N MET A 66 8.02 0.06 -13.56
CA MET A 66 7.46 0.65 -14.78
C MET A 66 5.93 0.76 -14.72
N ARG A 67 5.21 -0.23 -14.16
CA ARG A 67 3.74 -0.18 -14.06
C ARG A 67 3.23 1.08 -13.37
N THR A 68 4.02 1.61 -12.42
CA THR A 68 3.70 2.84 -11.67
C THR A 68 4.04 4.14 -12.41
N MET A 69 4.75 4.03 -13.54
CA MET A 69 5.21 5.16 -14.37
C MET A 69 4.39 5.36 -15.64
N LEU A 70 3.53 4.40 -15.99
CA LEU A 70 2.74 4.46 -17.21
C LEU A 70 1.56 5.45 -17.07
N PRO A 71 1.34 6.32 -18.07
CA PRO A 71 0.20 7.22 -18.08
C PRO A 71 -1.11 6.44 -18.09
N ALA A 72 -2.21 7.08 -17.71
CA ALA A 72 -3.51 6.45 -17.55
C ALA A 72 -4.01 5.69 -18.78
N THR A 73 -3.71 6.19 -19.98
CA THR A 73 -4.13 5.57 -21.24
C THR A 73 -3.21 4.44 -21.72
N TRP A 74 -2.11 4.18 -21.01
CA TRP A 74 -1.23 3.04 -21.26
C TRP A 74 -1.48 1.97 -20.21
N LEU A 75 -2.44 1.09 -20.50
CA LEU A 75 -2.78 -0.03 -19.60
C LEU A 75 -1.65 -1.05 -19.46
N ASN A 76 -0.77 -1.12 -20.46
CA ASN A 76 0.42 -1.96 -20.51
C ASN A 76 1.54 -1.18 -21.22
N ALA A 77 2.79 -1.61 -21.04
CA ALA A 77 3.88 -1.17 -21.88
C ALA A 77 3.59 -1.58 -23.34
N ARG A 78 4.15 -0.86 -24.32
CA ARG A 78 3.91 -1.16 -25.74
C ARG A 78 5.17 -1.74 -26.36
N ARG A 79 5.14 -3.02 -26.78
CA ARG A 79 6.35 -3.78 -27.18
C ARG A 79 7.47 -3.61 -26.13
N ARG A 80 8.75 -3.53 -26.55
CA ARG A 80 9.86 -3.15 -25.68
C ARG A 80 9.84 -1.64 -25.44
N THR A 81 9.72 -1.26 -24.17
CA THR A 81 9.83 0.12 -23.69
C THR A 81 11.03 0.22 -22.77
N ILE A 82 11.94 1.16 -23.05
CA ILE A 82 13.10 1.45 -22.20
C ILE A 82 12.95 2.91 -21.78
N LEU A 83 12.54 3.14 -20.53
CA LEU A 83 12.56 4.47 -19.95
C LEU A 83 13.99 4.79 -19.53
N VAL A 84 14.44 5.99 -19.87
CA VAL A 84 15.78 6.50 -19.60
C VAL A 84 15.64 7.82 -18.87
N PHE A 85 15.95 7.81 -17.58
CA PHE A 85 16.06 9.03 -16.79
C PHE A 85 17.53 9.39 -16.66
N TYR A 86 17.89 10.61 -17.01
CA TYR A 86 19.26 11.11 -16.86
C TYR A 86 19.28 12.30 -15.92
N ARG A 87 20.20 12.28 -14.96
CA ARG A 87 20.38 13.28 -13.94
C ARG A 87 21.86 13.71 -13.91
N ASN A 88 22.10 14.99 -14.15
CA ASN A 88 23.39 15.62 -13.87
C ASN A 88 23.21 16.68 -12.80
N LYS A 89 23.62 16.34 -11.57
CA LYS A 89 23.49 17.21 -10.40
C LYS A 89 24.27 18.52 -10.53
N ASN A 90 25.48 18.49 -11.10
CA ASN A 90 26.35 19.66 -11.22
C ASN A 90 25.78 20.71 -12.19
N GLY A 91 25.18 20.25 -13.29
CA GLY A 91 24.52 21.12 -14.27
C GLY A 91 23.05 21.40 -13.98
N ASN A 92 22.50 20.81 -12.91
CA ASN A 92 21.07 20.71 -12.63
C ASN A 92 20.23 20.27 -13.84
N ILE A 93 20.73 19.30 -14.62
CA ILE A 93 20.04 18.75 -15.79
C ILE A 93 19.25 17.52 -15.34
N PHE A 94 18.02 17.41 -15.84
CA PHE A 94 17.20 16.23 -15.70
C PHE A 94 16.44 15.99 -17.00
N GLU A 95 16.61 14.81 -17.59
CA GLU A 95 15.96 14.40 -18.84
C GLU A 95 15.12 13.15 -18.61
N LYS A 96 13.95 13.11 -19.27
CA LYS A 96 12.99 12.00 -19.25
C LYS A 96 12.81 11.53 -20.67
N LEU A 97 13.48 10.43 -21.03
CA LEU A 97 13.48 9.89 -22.38
C LEU A 97 12.90 8.48 -22.40
N ALA A 98 12.41 8.07 -23.56
CA ALA A 98 12.06 6.68 -23.83
C ALA A 98 12.71 6.23 -25.13
N VAL A 99 13.43 5.10 -25.10
CA VAL A 99 13.79 4.39 -26.33
C VAL A 99 12.57 3.56 -26.72
N ALA A 100 11.56 4.23 -27.28
CA ALA A 100 10.29 3.68 -27.72
C ALA A 100 9.82 4.44 -28.96
N ARG A 101 8.86 3.91 -29.72
CA ARG A 101 8.42 4.58 -30.98
C ARG A 101 7.68 5.90 -30.76
N TYR A 102 7.09 6.09 -29.58
CA TYR A 102 6.20 7.20 -29.28
C TYR A 102 6.50 7.72 -27.88
N ASP A 103 6.14 8.96 -27.62
CA ASP A 103 6.19 9.54 -26.28
C ASP A 103 5.37 8.68 -25.30
N VAL A 104 5.87 8.56 -24.07
CA VAL A 104 5.18 7.85 -22.99
C VAL A 104 4.39 8.89 -22.20
N GLY A 105 3.15 9.11 -22.63
CA GLY A 105 2.32 10.21 -22.14
C GLY A 105 2.91 11.57 -22.50
N GLU A 106 2.58 12.60 -21.73
CA GLU A 106 3.13 13.96 -21.93
C GLU A 106 4.48 14.16 -21.21
N ASN A 107 4.88 13.21 -20.35
CA ASN A 107 5.99 13.38 -19.41
C ASN A 107 7.34 12.88 -19.92
N ILE A 108 7.37 11.97 -20.90
CA ILE A 108 8.58 11.27 -21.34
C ILE A 108 8.65 11.30 -22.86
N THR A 109 9.68 11.95 -23.39
CA THR A 109 9.87 12.15 -24.83
C THR A 109 10.52 10.92 -25.47
N SER A 110 9.99 10.49 -26.61
CA SER A 110 10.61 9.47 -27.45
C SER A 110 11.97 9.94 -27.98
N ALA A 111 12.98 9.10 -27.79
CA ALA A 111 14.32 9.29 -28.29
C ALA A 111 14.71 8.25 -29.36
N TRP A 112 13.73 7.54 -29.94
CA TRP A 112 13.99 6.49 -30.94
C TRP A 112 13.19 6.69 -32.24
N ASP A 113 13.93 6.97 -33.31
CA ASP A 113 13.46 6.93 -34.69
C ASP A 113 13.94 5.63 -35.34
N LYS A 114 13.04 4.65 -35.46
CA LYS A 114 13.34 3.32 -36.01
C LYS A 114 13.85 3.39 -37.46
N GLU A 115 13.43 4.39 -38.24
CA GLU A 115 13.83 4.48 -39.65
C GLU A 115 15.29 4.97 -39.79
N LYS A 116 15.80 5.71 -38.80
CA LYS A 116 17.19 6.16 -38.76
C LYS A 116 18.11 5.16 -38.07
N GLN A 117 17.65 4.55 -36.98
CA GLN A 117 18.39 3.55 -36.22
C GLN A 117 17.46 2.34 -35.97
N PRO A 118 17.47 1.32 -36.85
CA PRO A 118 16.53 0.20 -36.75
C PRO A 118 16.76 -0.70 -35.53
N ASP A 119 17.96 -0.64 -34.94
CA ASP A 119 18.31 -1.35 -33.71
C ASP A 119 18.02 -0.46 -32.48
N GLN A 120 17.02 -0.85 -31.70
CA GLN A 120 16.61 -0.15 -30.50
C GLN A 120 17.71 -0.12 -29.43
N TRP A 121 18.50 -1.19 -29.30
CA TRP A 121 19.59 -1.26 -28.33
C TRP A 121 20.75 -0.38 -28.76
N ALA A 122 21.08 -0.35 -30.04
CA ALA A 122 22.08 0.59 -30.56
C ALA A 122 21.70 2.04 -30.26
N ARG A 123 20.40 2.41 -30.40
CA ARG A 123 19.97 3.76 -30.01
C ARG A 123 20.11 4.03 -28.52
N LEU A 124 19.84 3.04 -27.66
CA LEU A 124 20.09 3.19 -26.22
C LEU A 124 21.58 3.46 -25.94
N VAL A 125 22.48 2.73 -26.58
CA VAL A 125 23.93 2.93 -26.42
C VAL A 125 24.33 4.35 -26.83
N GLU A 126 23.87 4.84 -27.98
CA GLU A 126 24.12 6.23 -28.42
C GLU A 126 23.67 7.26 -27.37
N ILE A 127 22.47 7.08 -26.79
CA ILE A 127 21.94 7.97 -25.74
C ILE A 127 22.85 7.96 -24.51
N ILE A 128 23.33 6.79 -24.09
CA ILE A 128 24.25 6.64 -22.97
C ILE A 128 25.59 7.34 -23.27
N GLU A 129 26.13 7.16 -24.49
CA GLU A 129 27.38 7.80 -24.91
C GLU A 129 27.30 9.32 -24.98
N GLU A 130 26.19 9.86 -25.53
CA GLU A 130 25.91 11.30 -25.62
C GLU A 130 25.94 11.98 -24.24
N ARG A 131 25.47 11.29 -23.19
CA ARG A 131 25.36 11.81 -21.82
C ARG A 131 26.53 11.42 -20.93
N ASN A 132 27.21 10.32 -21.26
CA ASN A 132 28.36 9.76 -20.55
C ASN A 132 28.19 9.72 -19.01
N PRO A 133 27.14 9.06 -18.48
CA PRO A 133 26.92 8.95 -17.03
C PRO A 133 28.07 8.21 -16.35
N SER A 134 28.30 8.46 -15.05
CA SER A 134 29.27 7.71 -14.25
C SER A 134 28.68 6.42 -13.71
N THR A 135 27.37 6.42 -13.40
CA THR A 135 26.62 5.28 -12.89
C THR A 135 25.34 5.07 -13.69
N ILE A 136 25.05 3.81 -14.03
CA ILE A 136 23.85 3.41 -14.78
C ILE A 136 23.08 2.40 -13.92
N GLY A 137 21.98 2.85 -13.32
CA GLY A 137 21.10 2.02 -12.51
C GLY A 137 20.21 1.13 -13.37
N ILE A 138 20.11 -0.15 -13.00
CA ILE A 138 19.16 -1.13 -13.56
C ILE A 138 18.40 -1.84 -12.43
N ASN A 139 17.12 -2.18 -12.67
CA ASN A 139 16.24 -2.79 -11.65
C ASN A 139 16.56 -4.26 -11.42
N ILE A 140 17.58 -4.51 -10.60
CA ILE A 140 17.96 -5.84 -10.11
C ILE A 140 18.03 -5.80 -8.58
N SER A 141 17.48 -6.81 -7.91
CA SER A 141 17.46 -6.93 -6.45
C SER A 141 17.34 -8.38 -6.01
N GLU A 142 18.12 -8.79 -5.02
CA GLU A 142 18.03 -10.14 -4.45
C GLU A 142 16.86 -10.27 -3.45
N HIS A 143 16.45 -9.16 -2.82
CA HIS A 143 15.59 -9.18 -1.62
C HIS A 143 14.32 -8.32 -1.73
N PHE A 144 14.24 -7.44 -2.72
CA PHE A 144 13.08 -6.57 -2.98
C PHE A 144 12.50 -6.87 -4.35
N GLY A 145 11.55 -7.82 -4.41
CA GLY A 145 11.02 -8.32 -5.68
C GLY A 145 10.39 -7.25 -6.59
N ILE A 146 9.84 -6.15 -6.02
CA ILE A 146 9.32 -5.03 -6.84
C ILE A 146 10.48 -4.26 -7.52
N ALA A 147 11.66 -4.24 -6.92
CA ALA A 147 12.86 -3.61 -7.48
C ALA A 147 13.70 -4.56 -8.38
N ASP A 148 13.26 -5.80 -8.57
CA ASP A 148 13.91 -6.84 -9.40
C ASP A 148 13.18 -7.08 -10.72
N GLY A 149 12.71 -6.01 -11.36
CA GLY A 149 11.86 -6.12 -12.55
C GLY A 149 12.60 -6.35 -13.86
N LEU A 150 13.93 -6.21 -13.90
CA LEU A 150 14.70 -6.47 -15.12
C LEU A 150 14.85 -7.97 -15.36
N VAL A 151 14.01 -8.49 -16.25
CA VAL A 151 14.02 -9.93 -16.56
C VAL A 151 15.30 -10.38 -17.28
N ALA A 152 15.65 -11.66 -17.07
CA ALA A 152 16.90 -12.25 -17.54
C ALA A 152 17.20 -12.04 -19.04
N THR A 153 16.18 -12.12 -19.91
CA THR A 153 16.35 -11.89 -21.35
C THR A 153 16.77 -10.45 -21.64
N ASP A 154 16.08 -9.46 -21.06
CA ASP A 154 16.37 -8.06 -21.32
C ASP A 154 17.70 -7.64 -20.66
N TYR A 155 18.09 -8.25 -19.54
CA TYR A 155 19.43 -8.11 -18.96
C TYR A 155 20.53 -8.62 -19.90
N ALA A 156 20.37 -9.83 -20.44
CA ALA A 156 21.35 -10.42 -21.36
C ALA A 156 21.51 -9.59 -22.64
N GLU A 157 20.39 -9.14 -23.22
CA GLU A 157 20.41 -8.28 -24.42
C GLU A 157 21.04 -6.91 -24.13
N LEU A 158 20.75 -6.29 -22.98
CA LEU A 158 21.41 -5.04 -22.56
C LEU A 158 22.94 -5.23 -22.47
N LYS A 159 23.39 -6.31 -21.86
CA LYS A 159 24.82 -6.63 -21.73
C LYS A 159 25.50 -6.86 -23.07
N GLU A 160 24.83 -7.56 -23.99
CA GLU A 160 25.35 -7.80 -25.34
C GLU A 160 25.51 -6.50 -26.13
N ALA A 161 24.58 -5.56 -25.96
CA ALA A 161 24.60 -4.28 -26.66
C ALA A 161 25.63 -3.29 -26.11
N LEU A 162 25.91 -3.29 -24.80
CA LEU A 162 26.77 -2.30 -24.17
C LEU A 162 28.26 -2.58 -24.45
N PRO A 163 29.05 -1.56 -24.86
CA PRO A 163 30.50 -1.70 -24.85
C PRO A 163 31.03 -1.79 -23.41
N ALA A 164 32.17 -2.47 -23.22
CA ALA A 164 32.71 -2.80 -21.90
C ALA A 164 32.89 -1.58 -20.95
N ASN A 165 33.20 -0.40 -21.50
CA ASN A 165 33.36 0.84 -20.72
C ASN A 165 32.02 1.39 -20.18
N LEU A 166 30.89 1.03 -20.77
CA LEU A 166 29.55 1.36 -20.27
C LEU A 166 28.96 0.23 -19.43
N GLU A 167 29.20 -1.03 -19.82
CA GLU A 167 28.80 -2.20 -19.02
C GLU A 167 29.38 -2.12 -17.60
N SER A 168 30.64 -1.72 -17.46
CA SER A 168 31.31 -1.55 -16.15
C SER A 168 30.70 -0.46 -15.26
N LYS A 169 29.79 0.37 -15.77
CA LYS A 169 29.07 1.41 -15.02
C LYS A 169 27.68 0.94 -14.54
N LEU A 170 27.23 -0.25 -14.93
CA LEU A 170 25.97 -0.82 -14.48
C LEU A 170 26.01 -1.10 -12.97
N VAL A 171 25.00 -0.64 -12.25
CA VAL A 171 24.80 -0.87 -10.81
C VAL A 171 23.34 -1.23 -10.54
N SER A 172 23.08 -1.88 -9.41
CA SER A 172 21.71 -2.09 -8.95
C SER A 172 21.03 -0.75 -8.65
N ALA A 173 19.82 -0.57 -9.17
CA ALA A 173 18.95 0.55 -8.87
C ALA A 173 18.03 0.26 -7.67
N GLU A 174 18.25 -0.81 -6.90
CA GLU A 174 17.36 -1.24 -5.80
C GLU A 174 16.94 -0.08 -4.88
N LYS A 175 17.89 0.72 -4.39
CA LYS A 175 17.57 1.86 -3.52
C LYS A 175 16.72 2.93 -4.19
N LEU A 176 16.97 3.21 -5.46
CA LEU A 176 16.20 4.18 -6.25
C LEU A 176 14.79 3.65 -6.54
N ALA A 177 14.67 2.37 -6.91
CA ALA A 177 13.40 1.70 -7.14
C ALA A 177 12.55 1.64 -5.86
N ILE A 178 13.14 1.25 -4.72
CA ILE A 178 12.44 1.29 -3.42
C ILE A 178 12.02 2.72 -3.09
N GLY A 179 12.94 3.69 -3.18
CA GLY A 179 12.65 5.10 -2.91
C GLY A 179 11.50 5.66 -3.77
N TRP A 180 11.44 5.28 -5.04
CA TRP A 180 10.32 5.60 -5.92
C TRP A 180 9.02 4.96 -5.40
N ILE A 181 9.03 3.66 -5.10
CA ILE A 181 7.83 2.93 -4.69
C ILE A 181 7.32 3.33 -3.30
N GLU A 182 8.20 3.69 -2.36
CA GLU A 182 7.81 3.94 -0.96
C GLU A 182 7.40 5.39 -0.70
N THR A 183 7.99 6.34 -1.43
CA THR A 183 7.81 7.77 -1.14
C THR A 183 6.51 8.30 -1.73
N ARG A 184 5.68 8.92 -0.90
CA ARG A 184 4.43 9.59 -1.27
C ARG A 184 4.63 11.10 -1.41
N THR A 185 4.08 11.70 -2.47
CA THR A 185 3.99 13.15 -2.60
C THR A 185 2.75 13.70 -1.88
N GLN A 186 2.69 15.02 -1.71
CA GLN A 186 1.53 15.68 -1.11
C GLN A 186 0.23 15.41 -1.90
N LYS A 187 0.31 15.43 -3.25
CA LYS A 187 -0.84 15.10 -4.12
C LYS A 187 -1.33 13.66 -3.90
N GLU A 188 -0.40 12.71 -3.76
CA GLU A 188 -0.77 11.34 -3.42
C GLU A 188 -1.46 11.27 -2.06
N MET A 189 -1.00 12.01 -1.05
CA MET A 189 -1.59 11.98 0.29
C MET A 189 -2.99 12.58 0.35
N GLU A 190 -3.32 13.57 -0.49
CA GLU A 190 -4.67 14.11 -0.64
C GLU A 190 -5.64 13.07 -1.21
N LEU A 191 -5.20 12.35 -2.25
CA LEU A 191 -5.93 11.20 -2.80
C LEU A 191 -6.06 10.08 -1.75
N TYR A 192 -4.99 9.79 -1.02
CA TYR A 192 -4.93 8.67 -0.09
C TYR A 192 -5.92 8.82 1.06
N HIS A 193 -6.10 10.03 1.58
CA HIS A 193 -7.12 10.31 2.61
C HIS A 193 -8.52 9.90 2.13
N THR A 194 -8.87 10.30 0.91
CA THR A 194 -10.15 9.95 0.27
C THR A 194 -10.27 8.44 0.07
N LEU A 195 -9.18 7.81 -0.36
CA LEU A 195 -9.15 6.36 -0.59
C LEU A 195 -9.41 5.56 0.69
N VAL A 196 -8.74 5.90 1.80
CA VAL A 196 -8.96 5.24 3.10
C VAL A 196 -10.38 5.51 3.62
N GLU A 197 -10.91 6.72 3.43
CA GLU A 197 -12.30 7.05 3.81
C GLU A 197 -13.32 6.15 3.12
N VAL A 198 -13.12 5.88 1.83
CA VAL A 198 -13.98 4.99 1.04
C VAL A 198 -13.88 3.55 1.57
N THR A 199 -12.66 3.07 1.87
CA THR A 199 -12.44 1.75 2.45
C THR A 199 -13.20 1.58 3.77
N HIS A 200 -13.07 2.54 4.70
CA HIS A 200 -13.79 2.53 5.97
C HIS A 200 -15.32 2.50 5.78
N LYS A 201 -15.85 3.29 4.85
CA LYS A 201 -17.29 3.31 4.56
C LYS A 201 -17.82 1.99 4.00
N ILE A 202 -17.04 1.31 3.17
CA ILE A 202 -17.41 -0.02 2.66
C ILE A 202 -17.43 -1.03 3.81
N ILE A 203 -16.45 -0.98 4.70
CA ILE A 203 -16.40 -1.83 5.90
C ILE A 203 -17.58 -1.54 6.83
N ASP A 204 -17.90 -0.26 7.07
CA ASP A 204 -19.06 0.16 7.86
C ASP A 204 -20.38 -0.40 7.32
N GLU A 205 -20.57 -0.34 6.00
CA GLU A 205 -21.77 -0.87 5.35
C GLU A 205 -21.79 -2.41 5.40
N ALA A 206 -20.65 -3.07 5.16
CA ALA A 206 -20.53 -4.53 5.25
C ALA A 206 -20.83 -5.04 6.67
N PHE A 207 -20.40 -4.33 7.70
CA PHE A 207 -20.66 -4.61 9.10
C PHE A 207 -21.88 -3.85 9.64
N SER A 208 -22.98 -3.88 8.87
CA SER A 208 -24.26 -3.31 9.26
C SER A 208 -25.41 -4.28 9.03
N ASN A 209 -26.58 -3.97 9.59
CA ASN A 209 -27.80 -4.71 9.36
C ASN A 209 -28.36 -4.59 7.93
N GLU A 210 -27.80 -3.71 7.09
CA GLU A 210 -28.14 -3.65 5.65
C GLU A 210 -27.59 -4.86 4.88
N VAL A 211 -26.46 -5.41 5.33
CA VAL A 211 -25.77 -6.54 4.69
C VAL A 211 -25.91 -7.82 5.53
N ILE A 212 -25.78 -7.71 6.85
CA ILE A 212 -25.78 -8.84 7.76
C ILE A 212 -27.15 -8.98 8.41
N THR A 213 -27.81 -10.10 8.15
CA THR A 213 -28.93 -10.60 8.95
C THR A 213 -28.43 -11.77 9.80
N PRO A 214 -28.21 -11.58 11.11
CA PRO A 214 -27.77 -12.65 11.99
C PRO A 214 -28.67 -13.90 11.93
N GLY A 215 -28.06 -15.08 12.01
CA GLY A 215 -28.72 -16.37 11.85
C GLY A 215 -29.04 -16.76 10.41
N LYS A 216 -28.73 -15.89 9.43
CA LYS A 216 -28.96 -16.15 7.99
C LYS A 216 -27.73 -15.89 7.16
N THR A 217 -27.17 -14.68 7.23
CA THR A 217 -26.03 -14.27 6.40
C THR A 217 -24.77 -15.03 6.81
N THR A 218 -23.98 -15.45 5.84
CA THR A 218 -22.69 -16.11 6.09
C THR A 218 -21.51 -15.16 5.87
N THR A 219 -20.35 -15.51 6.42
CA THR A 219 -19.11 -14.74 6.20
C THR A 219 -18.72 -14.66 4.72
N ASP A 220 -18.97 -15.71 3.93
CA ASP A 220 -18.67 -15.73 2.50
C ASP A 220 -19.60 -14.78 1.71
N GLU A 221 -20.88 -14.73 2.07
CA GLU A 221 -21.82 -13.77 1.48
C GLU A 221 -21.39 -12.31 1.71
N VAL A 222 -20.86 -11.98 2.89
CA VAL A 222 -20.31 -10.64 3.17
C VAL A 222 -19.06 -10.37 2.32
N VAL A 223 -18.15 -11.34 2.19
CA VAL A 223 -16.95 -11.23 1.32
C VAL A 223 -17.34 -10.95 -0.14
N TRP A 224 -18.30 -11.70 -0.68
CA TRP A 224 -18.78 -11.48 -2.04
C TRP A 224 -19.56 -10.18 -2.21
N TRP A 225 -20.32 -9.78 -1.19
CA TRP A 225 -20.95 -8.47 -1.16
C TRP A 225 -19.91 -7.34 -1.24
N MET A 226 -18.83 -7.40 -0.44
CA MET A 226 -17.74 -6.41 -0.48
C MET A 226 -17.11 -6.35 -1.87
N ARG A 227 -16.82 -7.50 -2.50
CA ARG A 227 -16.26 -7.60 -3.85
C ARG A 227 -17.19 -7.00 -4.91
N GLN A 228 -18.49 -7.26 -4.81
CA GLN A 228 -19.47 -6.70 -5.74
C GLN A 228 -19.61 -5.18 -5.55
N LYS A 229 -19.68 -4.72 -4.29
CA LYS A 229 -19.75 -3.29 -3.94
C LYS A 229 -18.58 -2.50 -4.55
N VAL A 230 -17.36 -2.99 -4.41
CA VAL A 230 -16.16 -2.39 -5.02
C VAL A 230 -16.28 -2.31 -6.54
N THR A 231 -16.73 -3.39 -7.18
CA THR A 231 -16.93 -3.44 -8.64
C THR A 231 -17.99 -2.43 -9.09
N ASP A 232 -19.11 -2.32 -8.37
CA ASP A 232 -20.20 -1.39 -8.69
C ASP A 232 -19.77 0.08 -8.54
N MET A 233 -18.82 0.36 -7.66
CA MET A 233 -18.17 1.67 -7.52
C MET A 233 -17.12 1.95 -8.60
N GLY A 234 -16.88 0.98 -9.50
CA GLY A 234 -15.84 1.04 -10.53
C GLY A 234 -14.43 1.00 -9.94
N LEU A 235 -14.24 0.35 -8.80
CA LEU A 235 -12.96 0.17 -8.12
C LEU A 235 -12.47 -1.27 -8.26
N GLU A 236 -11.24 -1.52 -7.83
CA GLU A 236 -10.65 -2.85 -7.80
C GLU A 236 -10.18 -3.23 -6.38
N THR A 237 -9.86 -4.50 -6.17
CA THR A 237 -9.20 -4.98 -4.94
C THR A 237 -7.89 -5.65 -5.34
N TRP A 238 -6.84 -5.49 -4.55
CA TRP A 238 -5.53 -6.09 -4.84
C TRP A 238 -5.37 -7.50 -4.24
N PHE A 239 -6.32 -7.92 -3.40
CA PHE A 239 -6.45 -9.28 -2.87
C PHE A 239 -7.93 -9.68 -2.72
N HIS A 240 -8.18 -10.94 -2.37
CA HIS A 240 -9.51 -11.40 -2.02
C HIS A 240 -9.73 -11.16 -0.52
N PRO A 241 -10.73 -10.35 -0.13
CA PRO A 241 -10.91 -10.00 1.27
C PRO A 241 -11.33 -11.20 2.10
N THR A 242 -11.19 -11.06 3.42
CA THR A 242 -11.63 -12.09 4.36
C THR A 242 -12.62 -11.52 5.37
N VAL A 243 -13.53 -12.38 5.82
CA VAL A 243 -14.38 -12.14 6.99
C VAL A 243 -14.34 -13.39 7.84
N ASP A 244 -13.92 -13.26 9.09
CA ASP A 244 -13.83 -14.36 10.05
C ASP A 244 -14.53 -14.04 11.36
N ILE A 245 -14.70 -15.09 12.17
CA ILE A 245 -15.47 -15.03 13.41
C ILE A 245 -14.67 -15.68 14.54
N GLN A 246 -14.69 -15.01 15.70
CA GLN A 246 -14.33 -15.57 16.99
C GLN A 246 -15.57 -15.61 17.89
N ARG A 247 -15.91 -16.79 18.43
CA ARG A 247 -17.07 -16.98 19.33
C ARG A 247 -16.76 -17.88 20.52
N SER A 248 -17.52 -17.78 21.60
CA SER A 248 -17.21 -18.46 22.89
C SER A 248 -17.06 -19.99 22.79
N GLU A 249 -17.87 -20.66 21.96
CA GLU A 249 -17.92 -22.13 21.87
C GLU A 249 -16.84 -22.75 20.96
N GLU A 250 -15.99 -21.94 20.32
CA GLU A 250 -14.96 -22.43 19.38
C GLU A 250 -13.52 -22.24 19.92
N VAL A 251 -12.70 -23.28 19.76
CA VAL A 251 -11.26 -23.25 20.09
C VAL A 251 -10.51 -22.29 19.16
N LEU A 252 -9.66 -21.42 19.72
CA LEU A 252 -8.80 -20.52 18.95
C LEU A 252 -7.83 -21.35 18.08
N ARG A 253 -7.84 -21.12 16.76
CA ARG A 253 -6.97 -21.82 15.80
C ARG A 253 -5.72 -21.00 15.49
N SER A 254 -4.69 -21.64 14.91
CA SER A 254 -3.42 -20.98 14.57
C SER A 254 -3.59 -19.95 13.44
N HIS A 255 -2.65 -19.00 13.32
CA HIS A 255 -2.63 -18.02 12.20
C HIS A 255 -2.75 -18.71 10.83
N ILE A 256 -1.99 -19.78 10.61
CA ILE A 256 -2.03 -20.57 9.36
C ILE A 256 -3.43 -21.07 9.07
N TYR A 257 -4.17 -21.56 10.07
CA TYR A 257 -5.53 -22.04 9.85
C TYR A 257 -6.45 -20.91 9.39
N SER A 258 -6.42 -19.76 10.08
CA SER A 258 -7.26 -18.60 9.74
C SER A 258 -7.00 -18.10 8.32
N PHE A 259 -5.74 -18.02 7.89
CA PHE A 259 -5.37 -17.54 6.54
C PHE A 259 -5.54 -18.56 5.40
N THR A 260 -5.43 -19.87 5.67
CA THR A 260 -5.39 -20.88 4.59
C THR A 260 -6.61 -21.80 4.52
N LYS A 261 -7.36 -21.94 5.63
CA LYS A 261 -8.40 -22.96 5.78
C LYS A 261 -9.59 -22.54 6.66
N GLY A 262 -9.71 -21.25 7.03
CA GLY A 262 -10.87 -20.75 7.77
C GLY A 262 -12.15 -21.38 7.20
N ASP A 263 -12.98 -21.98 8.06
CA ASP A 263 -14.18 -22.69 7.61
C ASP A 263 -14.98 -21.69 6.74
N LYS A 264 -14.89 -21.85 5.42
CA LYS A 264 -15.60 -20.98 4.48
C LYS A 264 -17.08 -21.14 4.80
N ASP A 265 -17.82 -20.05 4.75
CA ASP A 265 -19.28 -20.09 4.87
C ASP A 265 -19.82 -20.34 6.30
N LYS A 266 -19.31 -19.62 7.31
CA LYS A 266 -19.92 -19.64 8.65
C LYS A 266 -21.14 -18.73 8.69
N VAL A 267 -22.27 -19.25 9.16
CA VAL A 267 -23.42 -18.41 9.52
C VAL A 267 -23.02 -17.50 10.68
N ILE A 268 -23.27 -16.20 10.50
CA ILE A 268 -23.02 -15.15 11.49
C ILE A 268 -24.13 -15.23 12.55
N LEU A 269 -23.78 -15.39 13.83
CA LEU A 269 -24.71 -15.56 14.95
C LEU A 269 -24.55 -14.45 15.99
N PRO A 270 -25.54 -14.27 16.89
CA PRO A 270 -25.40 -13.44 18.08
C PRO A 270 -24.21 -13.85 18.94
N GLY A 271 -23.48 -12.87 19.43
CA GLY A 271 -22.29 -13.09 20.25
C GLY A 271 -21.01 -13.35 19.45
N ASP A 272 -21.09 -13.34 18.12
CA ASP A 272 -19.91 -13.44 17.26
C ASP A 272 -19.14 -12.11 17.26
N LEU A 273 -17.82 -12.19 17.53
CA LEU A 273 -16.86 -11.14 17.21
C LEU A 273 -16.37 -11.38 15.79
N LEU A 274 -16.74 -10.48 14.89
CA LEU A 274 -16.38 -10.49 13.48
C LEU A 274 -15.10 -9.69 13.28
N HIS A 275 -14.32 -10.11 12.30
CA HIS A 275 -13.14 -9.42 11.81
C HIS A 275 -13.17 -9.46 10.28
N CYS A 276 -12.73 -8.39 9.62
CA CYS A 276 -12.45 -8.41 8.20
C CYS A 276 -11.02 -8.00 7.92
N ASP A 277 -10.53 -8.41 6.76
CA ASP A 277 -9.31 -7.93 6.11
C ASP A 277 -9.67 -7.50 4.69
N PHE A 278 -9.56 -6.20 4.40
CA PHE A 278 -10.12 -5.60 3.18
C PHE A 278 -9.31 -4.40 2.68
N GLY A 279 -9.04 -4.40 1.37
CA GLY A 279 -8.32 -3.32 0.70
C GLY A 279 -8.78 -3.11 -0.74
N ILE A 280 -8.80 -1.84 -1.16
CA ILE A 280 -9.15 -1.41 -2.53
C ILE A 280 -7.99 -0.73 -3.22
N THR A 281 -8.03 -0.75 -4.55
CA THR A 281 -7.11 -0.04 -5.44
C THR A 281 -7.84 1.12 -6.11
N TYR A 282 -7.24 2.30 -6.07
CA TYR A 282 -7.76 3.51 -6.72
C TYR A 282 -6.63 4.41 -7.20
N ILE A 283 -6.64 4.75 -8.50
CA ILE A 283 -5.66 5.65 -9.14
C ILE A 283 -4.21 5.25 -8.79
N GLY A 284 -3.91 3.96 -8.86
CA GLY A 284 -2.56 3.41 -8.65
C GLY A 284 -2.09 3.38 -7.19
N LEU A 285 -2.97 3.62 -6.22
CA LEU A 285 -2.71 3.43 -4.78
C LEU A 285 -3.64 2.35 -4.21
N ASN A 286 -3.18 1.70 -3.14
CA ASN A 286 -3.88 0.61 -2.45
C ASN A 286 -4.15 0.96 -0.99
N THR A 287 -5.24 0.44 -0.45
CA THR A 287 -5.51 0.41 0.99
C THR A 287 -5.41 -1.00 1.52
N ASP A 288 -5.23 -1.10 2.83
CA ASP A 288 -5.26 -2.35 3.58
C ASP A 288 -5.81 -2.03 4.97
N CYS A 289 -6.83 -2.76 5.40
CA CYS A 289 -7.58 -2.42 6.60
C CYS A 289 -8.24 -3.64 7.23
N GLN A 290 -8.02 -3.78 8.53
CA GLN A 290 -8.59 -4.80 9.38
C GLN A 290 -9.40 -4.14 10.49
N GLN A 291 -10.68 -4.49 10.58
CA GLN A 291 -11.60 -3.93 11.57
C GLN A 291 -12.49 -5.00 12.19
N HIS A 292 -12.97 -4.72 13.40
CA HIS A 292 -13.85 -5.61 14.17
C HIS A 292 -15.30 -5.13 14.20
N ALA A 293 -16.22 -6.08 14.19
CA ALA A 293 -17.63 -5.86 14.53
C ALA A 293 -18.10 -6.93 15.52
N TYR A 294 -19.21 -6.68 16.22
CA TYR A 294 -19.79 -7.62 17.16
C TYR A 294 -21.31 -7.67 16.99
N VAL A 295 -21.85 -8.88 16.86
CA VAL A 295 -23.29 -9.09 16.75
C VAL A 295 -23.88 -9.15 18.15
N LEU A 296 -24.71 -8.17 18.49
CA LEU A 296 -25.36 -8.08 19.79
C LEU A 296 -26.24 -9.31 20.04
N THR A 297 -26.25 -9.78 21.29
CA THR A 297 -27.20 -10.81 21.75
C THR A 297 -28.50 -10.18 22.24
N ASN A 298 -29.54 -11.00 22.42
CA ASN A 298 -30.84 -10.52 22.89
C ASN A 298 -30.72 -9.85 24.27
N GLY A 299 -31.03 -8.55 24.33
CA GLY A 299 -30.93 -7.73 25.54
C GLY A 299 -29.65 -6.90 25.64
N GLU A 300 -28.66 -7.11 24.77
CA GLU A 300 -27.51 -6.22 24.64
C GLU A 300 -27.91 -4.98 23.81
N THR A 301 -27.44 -3.80 24.25
CA THR A 301 -27.65 -2.53 23.55
C THR A 301 -26.34 -1.87 23.11
N LYS A 302 -25.21 -2.49 23.48
CA LYS A 302 -23.85 -2.07 23.16
C LYS A 302 -22.90 -3.27 23.26
N VAL A 303 -21.71 -3.12 22.69
CA VAL A 303 -20.63 -4.13 22.80
C VAL A 303 -20.32 -4.40 24.28
N PRO A 304 -20.16 -5.67 24.69
CA PRO A 304 -19.80 -6.02 26.06
C PRO A 304 -18.48 -5.41 26.51
N GLY A 305 -18.42 -4.95 27.76
CA GLY A 305 -17.24 -4.27 28.31
C GLY A 305 -15.95 -5.08 28.23
N PHE A 306 -16.01 -6.41 28.37
CA PHE A 306 -14.82 -7.26 28.24
C PHE A 306 -14.23 -7.28 26.82
N LEU A 307 -15.05 -7.06 25.78
CA LEU A 307 -14.59 -6.90 24.40
C LEU A 307 -14.06 -5.49 24.15
N GLU A 308 -14.68 -4.46 24.75
CA GLU A 308 -14.18 -3.08 24.71
C GLU A 308 -12.79 -2.99 25.35
N GLU A 309 -12.59 -3.63 26.52
CA GLU A 309 -11.30 -3.72 27.21
C GLU A 309 -10.24 -4.47 26.38
N ALA A 310 -10.61 -5.60 25.78
CA ALA A 310 -9.71 -6.33 24.89
C ALA A 310 -9.30 -5.49 23.67
N PHE A 311 -10.26 -4.79 23.05
CA PHE A 311 -10.00 -3.92 21.90
C PHE A 311 -9.02 -2.78 22.27
N ALA A 312 -9.17 -2.21 23.46
CA ALA A 312 -8.27 -1.17 23.97
C ALA A 312 -6.81 -1.67 24.11
N GLU A 313 -6.58 -2.94 24.42
CA GLU A 313 -5.23 -3.53 24.39
C GLU A 313 -4.62 -3.53 22.98
N GLY A 314 -5.42 -3.78 21.95
CA GLY A 314 -4.99 -3.69 20.55
C GLY A 314 -4.59 -2.26 20.16
N ASN A 315 -5.44 -1.27 20.49
CA ASN A 315 -5.12 0.14 20.29
C ASN A 315 -3.88 0.58 21.08
N ARG A 316 -3.69 0.05 22.29
CA ARG A 316 -2.48 0.32 23.07
C ARG A 316 -1.22 -0.22 22.38
N LEU A 317 -1.30 -1.41 21.78
CA LEU A 317 -0.19 -1.97 21.00
C LEU A 317 0.13 -1.12 19.77
N GLN A 318 -0.88 -0.61 19.06
CA GLN A 318 -0.70 0.36 17.99
C GLN A 318 0.02 1.63 18.45
N ASP A 319 -0.35 2.19 19.61
CA ASP A 319 0.32 3.38 20.17
C ASP A 319 1.78 3.10 20.51
N ILE A 320 2.06 1.94 21.11
CA ILE A 320 3.44 1.52 21.43
C ILE A 320 4.25 1.42 20.14
N PHE A 321 3.73 0.69 19.14
CA PHE A 321 4.45 0.43 17.90
C PHE A 321 4.76 1.71 17.13
N THR A 322 3.73 2.51 16.86
CA THR A 322 3.87 3.75 16.10
C THR A 322 4.66 4.82 16.86
N GLY A 323 4.63 4.79 18.20
CA GLY A 323 5.46 5.65 19.04
C GLY A 323 6.97 5.43 18.93
N TYR A 324 7.41 4.30 18.35
CA TYR A 324 8.83 4.03 18.08
C TYR A 324 9.32 4.49 16.70
N PHE A 325 8.44 5.01 15.85
CA PHE A 325 8.78 5.44 14.49
C PHE A 325 9.78 6.59 14.53
N GLU A 326 10.95 6.36 13.94
CA GLU A 326 12.05 7.31 13.87
C GLU A 326 12.83 7.08 12.57
N ALA A 327 12.92 8.11 11.73
CA ALA A 327 13.66 8.04 10.47
C ALA A 327 15.09 7.55 10.68
N GLY A 328 15.55 6.64 9.82
CA GLY A 328 16.88 6.04 9.89
C GLY A 328 16.99 4.81 10.81
N ARG A 329 16.02 4.54 11.68
CA ARG A 329 15.98 3.26 12.41
C ARG A 329 15.51 2.13 11.52
N THR A 330 16.00 0.93 11.77
CA THR A 330 15.56 -0.24 11.01
C THR A 330 14.21 -0.75 11.50
N GLY A 331 13.48 -1.44 10.63
CA GLY A 331 12.25 -2.12 11.01
C GLY A 331 12.44 -3.13 12.14
N ASN A 332 13.56 -3.85 12.15
CA ASN A 332 13.95 -4.82 13.18
C ASN A 332 14.18 -4.17 14.55
N GLU A 333 14.79 -2.98 14.58
CA GLU A 333 14.98 -2.22 15.82
C GLU A 333 13.65 -1.74 16.39
N ILE A 334 12.77 -1.19 15.54
CA ILE A 334 11.44 -0.71 15.94
C ILE A 334 10.58 -1.88 16.42
N LEU A 335 10.56 -2.99 15.69
CA LEU A 335 9.87 -4.23 16.06
C LEU A 335 10.31 -4.72 17.45
N SER A 336 11.63 -4.85 17.65
CA SER A 336 12.19 -5.36 18.91
C SER A 336 11.80 -4.50 20.12
N LYS A 337 11.90 -3.17 19.99
CA LYS A 337 11.50 -2.22 21.03
C LYS A 337 10.01 -2.30 21.35
N SER A 338 9.17 -2.36 20.31
CA SER A 338 7.71 -2.41 20.43
C SER A 338 7.26 -3.69 21.12
N LEU A 339 7.76 -4.85 20.69
CA LEU A 339 7.44 -6.14 21.31
C LEU A 339 7.91 -6.21 22.77
N LYS A 340 9.10 -5.65 23.06
CA LYS A 340 9.63 -5.60 24.42
C LYS A 340 8.73 -4.77 25.34
N GLN A 341 8.33 -3.57 24.91
CA GLN A 341 7.46 -2.71 25.70
C GLN A 341 6.06 -3.31 25.85
N GLY A 342 5.45 -3.79 24.76
CA GLY A 342 4.11 -4.40 24.81
C GLY A 342 4.06 -5.56 25.82
N ARG A 343 5.06 -6.45 25.81
CA ARG A 343 5.16 -7.54 26.79
C ARG A 343 5.39 -7.04 28.22
N ALA A 344 6.16 -5.97 28.41
CA ALA A 344 6.36 -5.37 29.73
C ALA A 344 5.07 -4.72 30.28
N GLU A 345 4.19 -4.24 29.40
CA GLU A 345 2.85 -3.74 29.74
C GLU A 345 1.80 -4.87 29.89
N GLY A 346 2.20 -6.14 29.75
CA GLY A 346 1.33 -7.31 29.93
C GLY A 346 0.63 -7.81 28.66
N LEU A 347 0.86 -7.17 27.51
CA LEU A 347 0.29 -7.57 26.23
C LEU A 347 0.95 -8.85 25.69
N ARG A 348 0.26 -9.52 24.75
CA ARG A 348 0.80 -10.64 23.97
C ARG A 348 0.89 -10.27 22.49
N PRO A 349 1.84 -9.39 22.11
CA PRO A 349 1.86 -8.76 20.80
C PRO A 349 2.46 -9.64 19.70
N ALA A 350 1.92 -9.47 18.48
CA ALA A 350 2.55 -9.82 17.21
C ALA A 350 2.40 -8.65 16.24
N ILE A 351 3.48 -8.22 15.60
CA ILE A 351 3.51 -7.08 14.67
C ILE A 351 4.04 -7.55 13.32
N TYR A 352 3.34 -7.23 12.24
CA TYR A 352 3.64 -7.70 10.89
C TYR A 352 3.31 -6.62 9.84
N THR A 353 3.55 -5.37 10.23
CA THR A 353 3.35 -4.17 9.42
C THR A 353 4.29 -4.11 8.22
N HIS A 354 3.75 -3.69 7.07
CA HIS A 354 4.48 -3.56 5.82
C HIS A 354 4.23 -2.20 5.14
N PRO A 355 5.11 -1.79 4.21
CA PRO A 355 4.86 -0.61 3.37
C PRO A 355 3.60 -0.80 2.51
N LEU A 356 2.88 0.29 2.28
CA LEU A 356 1.62 0.33 1.55
C LEU A 356 1.60 1.54 0.59
N GLY A 357 1.07 1.35 -0.62
CA GLY A 357 1.04 2.41 -1.62
C GLY A 357 0.70 1.89 -3.01
N ASN A 358 1.65 1.95 -3.94
CA ASN A 358 1.43 1.45 -5.32
C ASN A 358 1.19 -0.07 -5.39
N TYR A 359 1.55 -0.79 -4.34
CA TYR A 359 1.26 -2.20 -4.10
C TYR A 359 0.69 -2.34 -2.69
N GLY A 360 -0.14 -3.37 -2.46
CA GLY A 360 -0.60 -3.75 -1.13
C GLY A 360 0.58 -4.08 -0.21
N HIS A 361 1.30 -5.16 -0.53
CA HIS A 361 2.64 -5.39 -0.01
C HIS A 361 3.67 -4.58 -0.82
N SER A 362 3.91 -3.33 -0.43
CA SER A 362 4.85 -2.44 -1.12
C SER A 362 6.30 -2.63 -0.68
N SER A 363 7.24 -2.02 -1.41
CA SER A 363 8.65 -2.00 -1.03
C SER A 363 8.95 -0.88 -0.04
N GLY A 364 9.91 -1.14 0.85
CA GLY A 364 10.32 -0.24 1.92
C GLY A 364 10.60 -1.02 3.21
N THR A 365 10.53 -0.34 4.35
CA THR A 365 10.80 -0.93 5.67
C THR A 365 9.75 -1.97 6.09
N THR A 366 10.18 -3.19 6.40
CA THR A 366 9.29 -4.25 6.93
C THR A 366 9.41 -4.38 8.44
N PHE A 367 8.28 -4.59 9.14
CA PHE A 367 8.24 -4.73 10.60
C PHE A 367 7.66 -6.07 11.02
N GLY A 368 8.52 -7.10 11.05
CA GLY A 368 8.10 -8.45 11.42
C GLY A 368 7.25 -9.11 10.33
N MET A 369 6.91 -10.37 10.55
CA MET A 369 5.91 -11.13 9.79
C MET A 369 5.10 -11.97 10.78
N TRP A 370 3.91 -12.44 10.39
CA TRP A 370 3.07 -13.26 11.29
C TRP A 370 3.82 -14.48 11.88
N ASP A 371 4.82 -15.02 11.17
CA ASP A 371 5.71 -16.10 11.61
C ASP A 371 7.12 -15.65 12.04
N SER A 372 7.46 -14.36 11.86
CA SER A 372 8.82 -13.82 12.04
C SER A 372 8.84 -12.61 12.99
N GLN A 373 8.62 -12.88 14.28
CA GLN A 373 8.59 -11.87 15.35
C GLN A 373 9.97 -11.57 15.98
N ARG A 374 11.05 -12.17 15.47
CA ARG A 374 12.44 -11.91 15.93
C ARG A 374 13.23 -11.02 14.98
N GLY A 375 12.55 -10.47 13.96
CA GLY A 375 13.13 -9.70 12.89
C GLY A 375 13.02 -10.41 11.54
N VAL A 376 13.11 -9.61 10.49
CA VAL A 376 13.08 -10.00 9.08
C VAL A 376 14.42 -9.57 8.48
N PRO A 377 15.35 -10.50 8.21
CA PRO A 377 16.65 -10.15 7.64
C PRO A 377 16.49 -9.38 6.33
N VAL A 378 17.36 -8.39 6.10
CA VAL A 378 17.38 -7.48 4.94
C VAL A 378 16.18 -6.54 4.88
N ASN A 379 14.96 -7.02 4.68
CA ASN A 379 13.77 -6.16 4.54
C ASN A 379 13.47 -5.40 5.84
N GLY A 380 13.67 -6.03 7.00
CA GLY A 380 13.59 -5.37 8.31
C GLY A 380 14.86 -4.61 8.70
N ASP A 381 15.97 -4.78 7.98
CA ASP A 381 17.20 -4.00 8.17
C ASP A 381 17.19 -2.71 7.34
N TYR A 382 16.28 -2.60 6.37
CA TYR A 382 16.04 -1.39 5.61
C TYR A 382 15.51 -0.28 6.55
N PRO A 383 16.09 0.93 6.55
CA PRO A 383 15.71 1.99 7.47
C PRO A 383 14.34 2.57 7.13
N LEU A 384 13.64 3.08 8.15
CA LEU A 384 12.42 3.86 8.04
C LEU A 384 12.72 5.22 7.38
N HIS A 385 11.98 5.57 6.33
CA HIS A 385 12.07 6.85 5.65
C HIS A 385 10.83 7.71 5.86
N TYR A 386 10.99 9.02 5.69
CA TYR A 386 9.88 9.95 5.69
C TYR A 386 9.04 9.82 4.43
N ASN A 387 7.80 10.28 4.54
CA ASN A 387 6.79 10.30 3.51
C ASN A 387 6.40 8.91 3.01
N THR A 388 6.43 7.91 3.90
CA THR A 388 6.03 6.54 3.59
C THR A 388 4.70 6.21 4.27
N VAL A 389 3.86 5.45 3.58
CA VAL A 389 2.62 4.88 4.14
C VAL A 389 2.85 3.41 4.44
N TYR A 390 2.29 2.96 5.56
CA TYR A 390 2.37 1.60 6.06
C TYR A 390 0.97 1.10 6.38
N ALA A 391 0.74 -0.19 6.16
CA ALA A 391 -0.41 -0.87 6.73
C ALA A 391 -0.04 -1.27 8.17
N ILE A 392 -0.58 -0.55 9.17
CA ILE A 392 -0.22 -0.71 10.59
C ILE A 392 -0.88 -1.98 11.14
N GLU A 393 -0.38 -3.11 10.66
CA GLU A 393 -0.91 -4.45 10.86
C GLU A 393 -0.25 -5.13 12.07
N LEU A 394 -1.08 -5.50 13.04
CA LEU A 394 -0.66 -6.17 14.26
C LEU A 394 -1.83 -6.86 14.97
N ASN A 395 -1.52 -7.71 15.94
CA ASN A 395 -2.51 -8.20 16.90
C ASN A 395 -1.94 -8.33 18.30
N THR A 396 -2.84 -8.30 19.29
CA THR A 396 -2.57 -8.81 20.63
C THR A 396 -3.54 -9.95 20.94
N THR A 397 -3.03 -11.00 21.58
CA THR A 397 -3.88 -12.09 22.07
C THR A 397 -4.39 -11.75 23.47
N VAL A 398 -5.71 -11.78 23.69
CA VAL A 398 -6.35 -11.41 24.96
C VAL A 398 -7.16 -12.60 25.48
N THR A 399 -7.03 -12.92 26.78
CA THR A 399 -7.85 -13.95 27.42
C THR A 399 -9.16 -13.31 27.86
N LEU A 400 -10.29 -13.80 27.34
CA LEU A 400 -11.61 -13.34 27.72
C LEU A 400 -12.20 -14.27 28.77
N GLU A 401 -12.25 -13.83 30.02
CA GLU A 401 -12.82 -14.61 31.13
C GLU A 401 -14.26 -15.08 30.86
N PRO A 402 -15.19 -14.24 30.34
CA PRO A 402 -16.55 -14.69 30.04
C PRO A 402 -16.62 -15.81 28.99
N TRP A 403 -15.65 -15.88 28.07
CA TRP A 403 -15.58 -16.92 27.04
C TRP A 403 -14.64 -18.07 27.42
N LYS A 404 -13.88 -17.95 28.53
CA LYS A 404 -12.86 -18.90 28.99
C LYS A 404 -11.88 -19.32 27.90
N LYS A 405 -11.51 -18.37 27.02
CA LYS A 405 -10.62 -18.60 25.88
C LYS A 405 -9.83 -17.36 25.52
N ASP A 406 -8.82 -17.57 24.69
CA ASP A 406 -8.12 -16.51 24.01
C ASP A 406 -8.87 -16.06 22.75
N VAL A 407 -8.82 -14.75 22.51
CA VAL A 407 -9.14 -14.12 21.22
C VAL A 407 -7.95 -13.31 20.73
N ARG A 408 -7.97 -12.93 19.46
CA ARG A 408 -7.03 -11.98 18.89
C ARG A 408 -7.75 -10.71 18.49
N ILE A 409 -7.21 -9.58 18.94
CA ILE A 409 -7.59 -8.26 18.46
C ILE A 409 -6.62 -7.92 17.34
N MET A 410 -7.03 -8.23 16.11
CA MET A 410 -6.31 -7.99 14.86
C MET A 410 -6.70 -6.62 14.33
N LEU A 411 -5.72 -5.76 14.06
CA LEU A 411 -5.96 -4.37 13.68
C LEU A 411 -5.00 -4.00 12.55
N GLU A 412 -5.52 -3.26 11.59
CA GLU A 412 -4.73 -2.72 10.49
C GLU A 412 -5.37 -1.45 9.97
N GLU A 413 -4.55 -0.41 9.89
CA GLU A 413 -4.96 0.90 9.40
C GLU A 413 -3.82 1.55 8.64
N ALA A 414 -4.15 2.30 7.59
CA ALA A 414 -3.16 3.06 6.85
C ALA A 414 -2.54 4.16 7.74
N GLY A 415 -1.23 4.07 7.98
CA GLY A 415 -0.45 5.03 8.74
C GLY A 415 0.59 5.73 7.88
N PHE A 416 0.70 7.05 8.00
CA PHE A 416 1.67 7.88 7.29
C PHE A 416 2.76 8.38 8.25
N TYR A 417 4.02 8.16 7.90
CA TYR A 417 5.16 8.72 8.60
C TYR A 417 5.75 9.89 7.81
N GLY A 418 5.41 11.11 8.20
CA GLY A 418 5.92 12.34 7.58
C GLY A 418 7.00 13.02 8.42
N LYS A 419 7.50 14.17 7.94
CA LYS A 419 8.48 14.98 8.69
C LYS A 419 7.95 15.48 10.03
N ASP A 420 6.64 15.65 10.16
CA ASP A 420 5.96 16.06 11.39
C ASP A 420 5.65 14.88 12.33
N GLY A 421 6.07 13.67 11.97
CA GLY A 421 5.86 12.44 12.73
C GLY A 421 4.81 11.51 12.12
N PHE A 422 4.40 10.53 12.91
CA PHE A 422 3.40 9.54 12.53
C PHE A 422 1.97 10.06 12.70
N ARG A 423 1.08 9.72 11.76
CA ARG A 423 -0.38 9.86 11.90
C ARG A 423 -1.08 8.75 11.14
N TYR A 424 -2.29 8.38 11.57
CA TYR A 424 -3.19 7.61 10.71
C TYR A 424 -3.67 8.48 9.55
N VAL A 425 -3.81 7.88 8.36
CA VAL A 425 -4.17 8.61 7.13
C VAL A 425 -5.58 9.18 7.23
N ASN A 426 -6.53 8.38 7.74
CA ASN A 426 -7.92 8.76 8.00
C ASN A 426 -8.41 8.15 9.33
N GLY A 427 -7.65 8.39 10.41
CA GLY A 427 -7.95 7.81 11.71
C GLY A 427 -7.78 6.28 11.75
N ARG A 428 -8.17 5.69 12.88
CA ARG A 428 -8.17 4.24 13.12
C ARG A 428 -9.50 3.83 13.74
N GLN A 429 -9.81 2.53 13.72
CA GLN A 429 -10.91 2.03 14.53
C GLN A 429 -10.62 2.20 16.04
N GLU A 430 -11.46 2.97 16.74
CA GLU A 430 -11.34 3.18 18.20
C GLU A 430 -12.33 2.34 19.03
N ALA A 431 -13.36 1.79 18.39
CA ALA A 431 -14.35 0.92 19.04
C ALA A 431 -14.88 -0.15 18.06
N ILE A 432 -15.23 -1.31 18.62
CA ILE A 432 -15.88 -2.41 17.88
C ILE A 432 -17.26 -1.95 17.39
N LYS A 433 -17.57 -2.21 16.12
CA LYS A 433 -18.85 -1.82 15.52
C LYS A 433 -19.97 -2.77 15.97
N PRO A 434 -21.08 -2.27 16.56
CA PRO A 434 -22.20 -3.13 16.93
C PRO A 434 -23.11 -3.44 15.73
N ILE A 435 -23.48 -4.70 15.56
CA ILE A 435 -24.52 -5.16 14.62
C ILE A 435 -25.71 -5.63 15.45
N SER A 436 -26.91 -5.14 15.15
CA SER A 436 -28.10 -5.52 15.91
C SER A 436 -28.52 -6.95 15.60
N TRP A 437 -29.09 -7.64 16.60
CA TRP A 437 -29.77 -8.92 16.42
C TRP A 437 -31.05 -8.78 15.59
#